data_AF-A0A835LPC1-F1
#
_entry.id   AF-A0A835LPC1-F1
#
_cell.length_a   1.000
_cell.length_b   1.000
_cell.length_c   1.000
_cell.angle_alpha   90.00
_cell.angle_beta   90.00
_cell.angle_gamma   90.00
#
_symmetry.space_group_name_H-M   'P 1'
#
loop_
_entity.id
_entity.type
_entity.pdbx_description
1 polymer ?
#
loop_
_entity_poly.entity_id
_entity_poly.type
_entity_poly.pdbx_seq_one_letter_code
_entity_poly.pdbx_strand_id
1 'polypeptide(L)'
;MVESGLKPNLATYNKVVDGLIKAGKIDEANGLFSQMIVKLRLEAANFEVMLRALCEAAKLDEVLKLVSEMLKDEKVGLNSEMDELVRDALRKEGREGDLVKLLEDKEREEGEKPET
;
A
#
# COMPACT_ATOMS: atom_id res chain seq x y z
N MET A 1 -23.01 1.59 -26.80
CA MET A 1 -21.84 1.01 -27.49
C MET A 1 -20.69 2.00 -27.40
N VAL A 2 -19.77 1.78 -26.46
CA VAL A 2 -18.34 2.07 -26.61
C VAL A 2 -17.64 1.06 -25.69
N GLU A 3 -17.57 -0.19 -26.15
CA GLU A 3 -16.53 -1.11 -25.71
C GLU A 3 -15.23 -0.66 -26.39
N SER A 4 -14.66 0.45 -25.91
CA SER A 4 -13.29 0.77 -26.25
C SER A 4 -12.43 -0.20 -25.45
N GLY A 5 -11.92 -1.22 -26.12
CA GLY A 5 -10.97 -2.22 -25.60
C GLY A 5 -9.62 -1.64 -25.17
N LEU A 6 -9.58 -0.39 -24.69
CA LEU A 6 -8.43 0.20 -24.02
C LEU A 6 -8.43 -0.32 -22.59
N LYS A 7 -7.78 -1.46 -22.40
CA LYS A 7 -7.43 -1.95 -21.07
C LYS A 7 -6.63 -0.83 -20.39
N PRO A 8 -7.15 -0.18 -19.34
CA PRO A 8 -6.46 0.95 -18.74
C PRO A 8 -5.09 0.47 -18.28
N ASN A 9 -4.04 1.17 -18.74
CA ASN A 9 -2.68 0.83 -18.36
C ASN A 9 -2.36 1.47 -16.99
N LEU A 10 -1.20 1.11 -16.43
CA LEU A 10 -0.74 1.64 -15.15
C LEU A 10 -0.82 3.18 -15.09
N ALA A 11 -0.46 3.88 -16.17
CA ALA A 11 -0.52 5.33 -16.24
C ALA A 11 -1.96 5.89 -16.14
N THR A 12 -2.95 5.21 -16.72
CA THR A 12 -4.37 5.61 -16.56
C THR A 12 -4.82 5.45 -15.12
N TYR A 13 -4.54 4.31 -14.50
CA TYR A 13 -4.91 4.06 -13.11
C TYR A 13 -4.23 5.04 -12.15
N ASN A 14 -2.93 5.29 -12.32
CA ASN A 14 -2.17 6.25 -11.51
C ASN A 14 -2.78 7.66 -11.56
N LYS A 15 -3.20 8.12 -12.74
CA LYS A 15 -3.86 9.43 -12.88
C LYS A 15 -5.18 9.51 -12.12
N VAL A 16 -5.97 8.43 -12.15
CA VAL A 16 -7.25 8.39 -11.43
C VAL A 16 -7.01 8.35 -9.92
N VAL A 17 -6.09 7.51 -9.44
CA VAL A 17 -5.72 7.44 -8.02
C VAL A 17 -5.20 8.79 -7.52
N ASP A 18 -4.25 9.40 -8.23
CA ASP A 18 -3.71 10.72 -7.88
C ASP A 18 -4.82 11.80 -7.87
N GLY A 19 -5.71 11.78 -8.85
CA GLY A 19 -6.86 12.69 -8.88
C GLY A 19 -7.82 12.50 -7.69
N LEU A 20 -8.08 11.25 -7.29
CA LEU A 20 -8.91 10.93 -6.13
C LEU A 20 -8.25 11.36 -4.81
N ILE A 21 -6.94 11.14 -4.66
CA ILE A 21 -6.16 11.59 -3.50
C ILE A 21 -6.25 13.12 -3.38
N LYS A 22 -5.99 13.84 -4.48
CA LYS A 22 -6.08 15.31 -4.52
C LYS A 22 -7.48 15.85 -4.23
N ALA A 23 -8.51 15.07 -4.54
CA ALA A 23 -9.90 15.39 -4.21
C ALA A 23 -10.30 15.00 -2.77
N GLY A 24 -9.38 14.44 -1.97
CA GLY A 24 -9.65 13.95 -0.62
C GLY A 24 -10.48 12.67 -0.58
N LYS A 25 -10.72 12.03 -1.73
CA LYS A 25 -11.54 10.82 -1.88
C LYS A 25 -10.71 9.57 -1.62
N ILE A 26 -10.13 9.49 -0.42
CA ILE A 26 -9.12 8.48 -0.07
C ILE A 26 -9.68 7.06 -0.08
N ASP A 27 -10.93 6.84 0.33
CA ASP A 27 -11.55 5.49 0.26
C ASP A 27 -11.70 4.98 -1.17
N GLU A 28 -12.12 5.87 -2.08
CA GLU A 28 -12.27 5.58 -3.50
C GLU A 28 -10.90 5.30 -4.14
N ALA A 29 -9.89 6.10 -3.78
CA ALA A 29 -8.50 5.88 -4.20
C ALA A 29 -7.98 4.52 -3.73
N ASN A 30 -8.19 4.17 -2.46
CA ASN A 30 -7.76 2.89 -1.87
C ASN A 30 -8.44 1.71 -2.55
N GLY A 31 -9.77 1.77 -2.74
CA GLY A 31 -10.52 0.72 -3.42
C GLY A 31 -10.08 0.49 -4.87
N LEU A 32 -9.69 1.55 -5.57
CA LEU A 32 -9.09 1.44 -6.91
C LEU A 32 -7.67 0.87 -6.84
N PHE A 33 -6.86 1.31 -5.87
CA PHE A 33 -5.49 0.86 -5.68
C PHE A 33 -5.41 -0.64 -5.36
N SER A 34 -6.30 -1.17 -4.51
CA SER A 34 -6.38 -2.62 -4.25
C SER A 34 -6.65 -3.43 -5.53
N GLN A 35 -7.45 -2.89 -6.46
CA GLN A 35 -7.65 -3.55 -7.76
C GLN A 35 -6.40 -3.49 -8.63
N MET A 36 -5.61 -2.41 -8.53
CA MET A 36 -4.35 -2.28 -9.24
C MET A 36 -3.33 -3.31 -8.76
N ILE A 37 -3.21 -3.53 -7.44
CA ILE A 37 -2.31 -4.53 -6.85
C ILE A 37 -2.57 -5.93 -7.42
N VAL A 38 -3.84 -6.30 -7.60
CA VAL A 38 -4.22 -7.61 -8.14
C VAL A 38 -3.99 -7.72 -9.66
N LYS A 39 -4.16 -6.63 -10.40
CA LYS A 39 -4.22 -6.65 -11.88
C LYS A 39 -2.92 -6.21 -12.56
N LEU A 40 -2.07 -5.46 -11.86
CA LEU A 40 -0.93 -4.75 -12.42
C LEU A 40 0.31 -5.00 -11.57
N ARG A 41 1.47 -4.90 -12.22
CA ARG A 41 2.75 -4.84 -11.51
C ARG A 41 3.01 -3.39 -11.11
N LEU A 42 2.86 -3.11 -9.83
CA LEU A 42 3.14 -1.80 -9.25
C LEU A 42 4.61 -1.70 -8.85
N GLU A 43 5.09 -0.46 -8.75
CA GLU A 43 6.42 -0.13 -8.26
C GLU A 43 6.34 0.49 -6.86
N ALA A 44 7.45 0.49 -6.13
CA ALA A 44 7.54 1.09 -4.80
C ALA A 44 6.96 2.51 -4.75
N ALA A 45 7.21 3.33 -5.78
CA ALA A 45 6.67 4.70 -5.87
C ALA A 45 5.13 4.76 -5.86
N ASN A 46 4.44 3.74 -6.41
CA ASN A 46 2.97 3.71 -6.37
C ASN A 46 2.45 3.49 -4.95
N PHE A 47 3.09 2.58 -4.21
CA PHE A 47 2.76 2.31 -2.82
C PHE A 47 3.07 3.50 -1.92
N GLU A 48 4.18 4.20 -2.15
CA GLU A 48 4.55 5.37 -1.35
C GLU A 48 3.47 6.47 -1.41
N VAL A 49 2.96 6.76 -2.62
CA VAL A 49 1.90 7.74 -2.82
C VAL A 49 0.64 7.34 -2.05
N MET A 50 0.25 6.07 -2.12
CA MET A 50 -0.94 5.59 -1.42
C MET A 50 -0.75 5.56 0.11
N LEU A 51 0.42 5.12 0.59
CA LEU A 51 0.78 5.11 2.01
C LEU A 51 0.72 6.53 2.58
N ARG A 52 1.34 7.50 1.90
CA ARG A 52 1.31 8.91 2.32
C ARG A 52 -0.12 9.44 2.42
N ALA A 53 -0.94 9.18 1.42
CA ALA A 53 -2.34 9.60 1.42
C ALA A 53 -3.15 8.96 2.57
N LEU A 54 -2.92 7.68 2.89
CA LEU A 54 -3.58 7.00 4.01
C LEU A 54 -3.09 7.50 5.37
N CYS A 55 -1.78 7.73 5.52
CA CYS A 55 -1.18 8.30 6.73
C CYS A 55 -1.73 9.71 7.01
N GLU A 56 -1.79 10.57 6.00
CA GLU A 56 -2.36 11.93 6.12
C GLU A 56 -3.85 11.91 6.46
N ALA A 57 -4.58 10.88 6.02
CA ALA A 57 -5.99 10.67 6.34
C ALA A 57 -6.23 9.92 7.66
N ALA A 58 -5.17 9.60 8.43
CA ALA A 58 -5.21 8.80 9.65
C ALA A 58 -5.89 7.42 9.49
N LYS A 59 -5.85 6.84 8.28
CA LYS A 59 -6.46 5.54 7.98
C LYS A 59 -5.51 4.39 8.25
N LEU A 60 -5.11 4.25 9.51
CA LEU A 60 -4.01 3.39 9.94
C LEU A 60 -4.25 1.89 9.69
N ASP A 61 -5.49 1.42 9.74
CA ASP A 61 -5.80 0.01 9.42
C ASP A 61 -5.52 -0.31 7.95
N GLU A 62 -5.84 0.61 7.06
CA GLU A 62 -5.53 0.49 5.63
C GLU A 62 -4.02 0.65 5.37
N VAL A 63 -3.33 1.49 6.15
CA VAL A 63 -1.85 1.58 6.11
C VAL A 63 -1.23 0.22 6.44
N LEU A 64 -1.60 -0.40 7.56
CA LEU A 64 -1.08 -1.69 7.97
C LEU A 64 -1.39 -2.80 6.96
N LYS A 65 -2.60 -2.79 6.40
CA LYS A 65 -2.99 -3.72 5.34
C LYS A 65 -2.14 -3.54 4.08
N LEU A 66 -1.90 -2.29 3.68
CA LEU A 66 -1.07 -1.99 2.51
C LEU A 66 0.38 -2.43 2.72
N VAL A 67 0.94 -2.18 3.91
CA VAL A 67 2.26 -2.69 4.31
C VAL A 67 2.30 -4.21 4.25
N SER A 68 1.28 -4.91 4.76
CA SER A 68 1.18 -6.37 4.65
C SER A 68 1.18 -6.85 3.20
N GLU A 69 0.48 -6.16 2.29
CA GLU A 69 0.48 -6.48 0.87
C GLU A 69 1.85 -6.24 0.21
N MET A 70 2.55 -5.17 0.57
CA MET A 70 3.91 -4.91 0.09
C MET A 70 4.91 -5.96 0.55
N LEU A 71 4.82 -6.41 1.82
CA LEU A 71 5.69 -7.45 2.37
C LEU A 71 5.44 -8.83 1.75
N LYS A 72 4.32 -9.04 1.04
CA LYS A 72 4.10 -10.27 0.27
C LYS A 72 4.90 -10.29 -1.04
N ASP A 73 5.31 -9.14 -1.56
CA ASP A 73 6.11 -9.04 -2.77
C ASP A 73 7.57 -8.67 -2.41
N GLU A 74 8.46 -9.67 -2.48
CA GLU A 74 9.91 -9.52 -2.24
C GLU A 74 10.54 -8.39 -3.08
N LYS A 75 9.94 -7.99 -4.20
CA LYS A 75 10.51 -6.99 -5.11
C LYS A 75 10.15 -5.56 -4.76
N VAL A 76 9.06 -5.35 -4.02
CA VAL A 76 8.62 -4.01 -3.64
C VAL A 76 9.28 -3.63 -2.33
N GLY A 77 9.18 -4.49 -1.31
CA GLY A 77 9.77 -4.29 0.01
C GLY A 77 9.31 -2.99 0.71
N LEU A 78 9.42 -2.95 2.04
CA LEU A 78 9.29 -1.68 2.75
C LEU A 78 10.64 -0.96 2.67
N ASN A 79 10.71 0.20 2.02
CA ASN A 79 11.94 1.00 2.01
C ASN A 79 12.03 1.86 3.29
N SER A 80 13.21 2.43 3.57
CA SER A 80 13.45 3.21 4.79
C SER A 80 12.57 4.46 4.91
N GLU A 81 12.19 5.10 3.80
CA GLU A 81 11.33 6.28 3.82
C GLU A 81 9.87 5.91 4.16
N MET A 82 9.37 4.81 3.59
CA MET A 82 8.04 4.28 3.86
C MET A 82 7.92 3.80 5.30
N ASP A 83 8.93 3.09 5.83
CA ASP A 83 8.94 2.63 7.21
C ASP A 83 8.85 3.81 8.19
N GLU A 84 9.68 4.84 8.01
CA GLU A 84 9.65 6.03 8.86
C GLU A 84 8.31 6.78 8.77
N LEU A 85 7.75 6.91 7.57
CA LEU A 85 6.45 7.54 7.35
C LEU A 85 5.31 6.79 8.08
N VAL A 86 5.30 5.46 7.99
CA VAL A 86 4.29 4.63 8.66
C VAL A 86 4.49 4.65 10.17
N ARG A 87 5.74 4.58 10.66
CA ARG A 87 6.06 4.69 12.09
C ARG A 87 5.62 6.02 12.67
N ASP A 88 5.90 7.13 11.99
CA ASP A 88 5.51 8.46 12.43
C ASP A 88 3.97 8.58 12.51
N ALA A 89 3.26 8.09 11.48
CA ALA A 89 1.80 8.10 11.47
C ALA A 89 1.20 7.25 12.61
N LEU A 90 1.72 6.04 12.84
CA LEU A 90 1.24 5.17 13.91
C LEU A 90 1.60 5.72 15.29
N ARG A 91 2.77 6.34 15.46
CA ARG A 91 3.19 6.96 16.72
C ARG A 91 2.24 8.08 17.13
N LYS A 92 1.82 8.92 16.18
CA LYS A 92 0.88 10.03 16.45
C LYS A 92 -0.45 9.56 17.04
N GLU A 93 -0.88 8.35 16.68
CA GLU A 93 -2.11 7.73 17.17
C GLU A 93 -1.86 6.67 18.28
N GLY A 94 -0.63 6.52 18.77
CA GLY A 94 -0.27 5.56 19.82
C GLY A 94 -0.32 4.08 19.39
N ARG A 95 -0.27 3.79 18.10
CA ARG A 95 -0.38 2.45 17.49
C ARG A 95 0.94 1.88 16.98
N GLU A 96 2.08 2.36 17.49
CA GLU A 96 3.41 1.94 17.02
C GLU A 96 3.67 0.43 17.17
N GLY A 97 3.04 -0.21 18.16
CA GLY A 97 3.14 -1.65 18.38
C GLY A 97 2.51 -2.50 17.28
N ASP A 98 1.54 -1.96 16.53
CA ASP A 98 0.86 -2.70 15.47
C ASP A 98 1.80 -3.01 14.30
N LEU A 99 2.67 -2.05 13.93
CA LEU A 99 3.67 -2.27 12.89
C LEU A 99 4.73 -3.27 13.32
N VAL A 100 5.23 -3.16 14.55
CA VAL A 100 6.24 -4.09 15.08
C VAL A 100 5.70 -5.52 15.05
N LYS A 101 4.49 -5.72 15.57
CA LYS A 101 3.84 -7.03 15.54
C LYS A 101 3.66 -7.56 14.12
N LEU A 102 3.28 -6.70 13.18
CA LEU A 102 3.10 -7.08 11.77
C LEU A 102 4.42 -7.52 11.11
N LEU A 103 5.53 -6.85 11.41
CA LEU A 103 6.86 -7.23 10.93
C LEU A 103 7.33 -8.55 11.56
N GLU A 104 7.15 -8.72 12.88
CA GLU A 104 7.48 -9.96 13.59
C GLU A 104 6.67 -11.16 13.08
N ASP A 105 5.34 -10.99 12.88
CA ASP A 105 4.47 -12.02 12.34
C ASP A 105 4.93 -12.43 10.93
N LYS A 106 5.40 -11.46 10.12
CA LYS A 106 5.91 -11.70 8.78
C LYS A 106 7.25 -12.45 8.78
N GLU A 107 8.19 -12.07 9.64
CA GLU A 107 9.48 -12.76 9.79
C GLU A 107 9.29 -14.22 10.22
N ARG A 108 8.32 -14.50 11.10
CA ARG A 108 7.96 -15.87 11.49
C ARG A 108 7.46 -16.70 10.31
N GLU A 109 6.59 -16.13 9.46
CA GLU A 109 6.08 -16.81 8.26
C GLU A 109 7.20 -17.16 7.25
N GLU A 110 8.23 -16.32 7.15
CA GLU A 110 9.37 -16.56 6.25
C GLU A 110 10.37 -17.59 6.80
N GLY A 111 10.59 -17.61 8.11
CA GLY A 111 11.45 -18.59 8.79
C GLY A 111 10.87 -20.01 8.83
N GLU A 112 9.57 -20.19 8.56
CA GLU A 112 8.89 -21.49 8.54
C GLU A 112 8.87 -22.15 7.15
N LYS A 113 9.40 -21.53 6.09
CA LYS A 113 9.52 -22.22 4.79
C LYS A 113 10.52 -23.37 4.91
N PRO A 114 10.09 -24.64 4.76
CA PRO A 114 11.01 -25.77 4.81
C PRO A 114 11.98 -25.67 3.64
N GLU A 115 13.28 -25.71 3.93
CA GLU A 115 14.32 -25.95 2.94
C GLU A 115 14.01 -27.30 2.25
N THR A 116 13.51 -27.24 1.01
CA THR A 116 13.37 -28.40 0.12
C THR A 116 14.23 -28.23 -1.12
#